data_AF-A0AAV4HRY3-F1
#
_entry.id   AF-A0AAV4HRY3-F1
#
_cell.length_a   1.000
_cell.length_b   1.000
_cell.length_c   1.000
_cell.angle_alpha   90.00
_cell.angle_beta   90.00
_cell.angle_gamma   90.00
#
_symmetry.space_group_name_H-M   'P 1'
#
loop_
_entity.id
_entity.type
_entity.pdbx_description
1 polymer ?
#
loop_
_entity_poly.entity_id
_entity_poly.type
_entity_poly.pdbx_seq_one_letter_code
_entity_poly.pdbx_strand_id
1 'polypeptide(L)'
;MKAALLYGAETWRTNKTTLQKLKFFSNKCTRRIISVYWPEIIINTDLWERTQQQPIDVETRRRKWRWIEHTLRKPRQCIRGRSLVWSPQGRRARGRPRTTRRRETEAEMASEEKTWKELEKITQY
;
A
#
# COMPACT_ATOMS: atom_id res chain seq x y z
N MET A 1 8.92 -6.61 -13.33
CA MET A 1 7.45 -6.45 -13.43
C MET A 1 6.83 -5.65 -12.27
N LYS A 2 7.17 -5.92 -11.00
CA LYS A 2 6.58 -5.21 -9.85
C LYS A 2 6.75 -3.68 -9.88
N ALA A 3 7.86 -3.18 -10.44
CA ALA A 3 8.11 -1.74 -10.53
C ALA A 3 7.02 -0.98 -11.31
N ALA A 4 6.63 -1.49 -12.49
CA ALA A 4 5.57 -0.90 -13.30
C ALA A 4 4.18 -1.04 -12.65
N LEU A 5 3.91 -2.20 -12.03
CA LEU A 5 2.65 -2.44 -11.32
C LEU A 5 2.48 -1.56 -10.09
N LEU A 6 3.55 -1.27 -9.37
CA LEU A 6 3.50 -0.51 -8.11
C LEU A 6 3.81 0.97 -8.31
N TYR A 7 3.81 1.44 -9.56
CA TYR A 7 3.98 2.85 -9.84
C TYR A 7 2.78 3.64 -9.28
N GLY A 8 3.07 4.61 -8.40
CA GLY A 8 2.04 5.41 -7.74
C GLY A 8 1.25 4.68 -6.65
N ALA A 9 1.61 3.45 -6.30
CA ALA A 9 0.90 2.62 -5.30
C ALA A 9 0.81 3.28 -3.91
N GLU A 10 1.68 4.23 -3.63
CA GLU A 10 1.74 5.06 -2.41
C GLU A 10 0.46 5.87 -2.16
N THR A 11 -0.25 6.22 -3.24
CA THR A 11 -1.46 7.05 -3.19
C THR A 11 -2.73 6.24 -3.46
N TRP A 12 -2.59 4.95 -3.75
CA TRP A 12 -3.71 4.07 -4.07
C TRP A 12 -4.57 3.79 -2.85
N ARG A 13 -5.87 3.69 -3.13
CA ARG A 13 -6.83 3.10 -2.21
C ARG A 13 -6.80 1.59 -2.37
N THR A 14 -6.29 0.89 -1.36
CA THR A 14 -6.23 -0.58 -1.37
C THR A 14 -7.51 -1.14 -0.77
N ASN A 15 -8.42 -1.57 -1.63
CA ASN A 15 -9.50 -2.46 -1.23
C ASN A 15 -8.95 -3.91 -1.17
N LYS A 16 -9.49 -4.74 -0.26
CA LYS A 16 -9.15 -6.17 -0.16
C LYS A 16 -9.27 -6.87 -1.52
N THR A 17 -10.33 -6.56 -2.27
CA THR A 17 -10.57 -7.15 -3.60
C THR A 17 -9.53 -6.72 -4.63
N THR A 18 -9.17 -5.44 -4.68
CA THR A 18 -8.12 -4.92 -5.58
C THR A 18 -6.76 -5.52 -5.23
N LEU A 19 -6.46 -5.64 -3.93
CA LEU A 19 -5.21 -6.23 -3.45
C LEU A 19 -5.10 -7.71 -3.81
N GLN A 20 -6.20 -8.47 -3.67
CA GLN A 20 -6.26 -9.87 -4.09
C GLN A 20 -6.01 -10.04 -5.59
N LYS A 21 -6.60 -9.17 -6.43
CA LYS A 21 -6.36 -9.18 -7.87
C LYS A 21 -4.90 -8.91 -8.21
N LEU A 22 -4.28 -7.93 -7.55
CA LEU A 22 -2.85 -7.62 -7.71
C LEU A 22 -1.97 -8.80 -7.27
N LYS A 23 -2.30 -9.43 -6.15
CA LYS A 23 -1.59 -10.62 -5.63
C LYS A 23 -1.66 -11.79 -6.61
N PHE A 24 -2.85 -12.08 -7.13
CA PHE A 24 -3.05 -13.12 -8.15
C PHE A 24 -2.25 -12.81 -9.42
N PHE A 25 -2.35 -11.59 -9.93
CA PHE A 25 -1.60 -11.17 -11.12
C PHE A 25 -0.09 -11.33 -10.93
N SER A 26 0.45 -10.79 -9.83
CA SER A 26 1.87 -10.89 -9.51
C SER A 26 2.31 -12.35 -9.43
N ASN A 27 1.59 -13.21 -8.69
CA ASN A 27 1.96 -14.61 -8.54
C ASN A 27 1.86 -15.38 -9.86
N LYS A 28 0.86 -15.08 -10.71
CA LYS A 28 0.72 -15.68 -12.04
C LYS A 28 1.91 -15.32 -12.93
N CYS A 29 2.34 -14.06 -12.91
CA CYS A 29 3.51 -13.62 -13.66
C CYS A 29 4.80 -14.22 -13.13
N THR A 30 4.98 -14.30 -11.80
CA THR A 30 6.15 -14.96 -11.20
C THR A 30 6.22 -16.43 -11.61
N ARG A 31 5.12 -17.18 -11.54
CA ARG A 31 5.07 -18.59 -11.99
C ARG A 31 5.46 -18.76 -13.45
N ARG A 32 5.01 -17.85 -14.33
CA ARG A 32 5.42 -17.85 -15.74
C ARG A 32 6.90 -17.54 -15.94
N ILE A 33 7.49 -16.65 -15.14
CA ILE A 33 8.91 -16.30 -15.22
C ILE A 33 9.80 -17.47 -14.79
N ILE A 34 9.41 -18.19 -13.74
CA ILE A 34 10.11 -19.39 -13.28
C ILE A 34 9.67 -20.68 -14.00
N SER A 35 8.93 -20.54 -15.11
CA SER A 35 8.48 -21.65 -15.97
C SER A 35 7.75 -22.78 -15.26
N VAL A 36 6.91 -22.45 -14.27
CA VAL A 36 6.06 -23.45 -13.59
C VAL A 36 4.79 -23.65 -14.39
N TYR A 37 4.66 -24.87 -14.92
CA TYR A 37 3.50 -25.33 -15.68
C TYR A 37 2.87 -26.54 -15.00
N TRP A 38 1.61 -26.80 -15.35
CA TRP A 38 0.99 -28.07 -14.99
C TRP A 38 1.82 -29.24 -15.57
N PRO A 39 2.05 -30.36 -14.85
CA PRO A 39 1.43 -30.79 -13.60
C PRO A 39 2.10 -30.33 -12.30
N GLU A 40 3.11 -29.46 -12.36
CA GLU A 40 3.82 -28.99 -11.17
C GLU A 40 2.94 -28.02 -10.35
N ILE A 41 2.64 -28.39 -9.10
CA ILE A 41 1.87 -27.56 -8.17
C ILE A 41 2.82 -27.03 -7.10
N ILE A 42 3.05 -25.71 -7.12
CA ILE A 42 3.89 -25.02 -6.14
C ILE A 42 3.04 -24.10 -5.26
N ILE A 43 3.24 -24.22 -3.94
CA ILE A 43 2.61 -23.38 -2.92
C ILE A 43 3.14 -21.94 -3.05
N ASN A 44 2.29 -20.94 -2.77
CA ASN A 44 2.71 -19.54 -2.88
C ASN A 44 3.91 -19.18 -1.98
N THR A 45 4.10 -19.85 -0.85
CA THR A 45 5.24 -19.64 0.06
C THR A 45 6.56 -20.07 -0.58
N ASP A 46 6.61 -21.29 -1.11
CA ASP A 46 7.78 -21.83 -1.83
C ASP A 46 8.10 -20.99 -3.09
N LEU A 47 7.07 -20.52 -3.81
CA LEU A 47 7.24 -19.56 -4.92
C LEU A 47 7.99 -18.29 -4.49
N TRP A 48 7.69 -17.74 -3.31
CA TRP A 48 8.31 -16.53 -2.79
C TRP A 48 9.72 -16.79 -2.25
N GLU A 49 9.94 -17.94 -1.62
CA GLU A 49 11.27 -18.37 -1.13
C GLU A 49 12.25 -18.55 -2.28
N ARG A 50 11.85 -19.30 -3.33
CA ARG A 50 12.70 -19.53 -4.52
C ARG A 50 13.06 -18.24 -5.26
N THR A 51 12.13 -17.29 -5.28
CA THR A 51 12.36 -16.00 -5.96
C THR A 51 12.97 -14.93 -5.05
N GLN A 52 13.11 -15.23 -3.74
CA GLN A 52 13.50 -14.27 -2.71
C GLN A 52 12.64 -13.00 -2.73
N GLN A 53 11.37 -13.13 -3.14
CA GLN A 53 10.47 -12.01 -3.34
C GLN A 53 9.46 -11.89 -2.21
N GLN A 54 9.22 -10.67 -1.75
CA GLN A 54 8.13 -10.41 -0.82
C GLN A 54 6.76 -10.39 -1.51
N PRO A 55 5.68 -10.74 -0.78
CA PRO A 55 4.31 -10.57 -1.23
C PRO A 55 4.02 -9.11 -1.61
N ILE A 56 3.20 -8.91 -2.65
CA ILE A 56 2.94 -7.56 -3.19
C ILE A 56 2.21 -6.65 -2.21
N ASP A 57 1.44 -7.23 -1.31
CA ASP A 57 0.74 -6.55 -0.23
C ASP A 57 1.70 -5.92 0.79
N VAL A 58 2.74 -6.66 1.18
CA VAL A 58 3.78 -6.16 2.09
C VAL A 58 4.55 -5.01 1.44
N GLU A 59 4.95 -5.17 0.18
CA GLU A 59 5.68 -4.12 -0.55
C GLU A 59 4.82 -2.87 -0.77
N THR A 60 3.52 -3.03 -1.09
CA THR A 60 2.59 -1.91 -1.26
C THR A 60 2.44 -1.13 0.05
N ARG A 61 2.25 -1.84 1.17
CA ARG A 61 2.17 -1.22 2.50
C ARG A 61 3.46 -0.51 2.86
N ARG A 62 4.63 -1.13 2.61
CA ARG A 62 5.95 -0.52 2.85
C ARG A 62 6.14 0.79 2.08
N ARG A 63 5.75 0.84 0.79
CA ARG A 63 5.84 2.05 -0.03
C ARG A 63 4.92 3.16 0.46
N LYS A 64 3.67 2.82 0.79
CA LYS A 64 2.71 3.75 1.40
C LYS A 64 3.28 4.39 2.67
N TRP A 65 3.82 3.57 3.57
CA TRP A 65 4.40 4.06 4.82
C TRP A 65 5.64 4.93 4.61
N ARG A 66 6.56 4.53 3.73
CA ARG A 66 7.71 5.37 3.34
C ARG A 66 7.28 6.74 2.80
N TRP A 67 6.22 6.78 2.00
CA TRP A 67 5.69 8.03 1.47
C TRP A 67 5.06 8.90 2.57
N ILE A 68 4.32 8.30 3.51
CA ILE A 68 3.75 8.99 4.67
C ILE A 68 4.88 9.60 5.52
N GLU A 69 5.89 8.81 5.88
CA GLU A 69 7.06 9.27 6.61
C GLU A 69 7.78 10.41 5.89
N HIS A 70 8.04 10.26 4.59
CA HIS A 70 8.65 11.32 3.79
C HIS A 70 7.83 12.61 3.82
N THR A 71 6.51 12.49 3.79
CA THR A 71 5.60 13.63 3.81
C THR A 71 5.57 14.30 5.19
N LEU A 72 5.65 13.53 6.27
CA LEU A 72 5.69 14.03 7.65
C LEU A 72 7.02 14.74 7.98
N ARG A 73 8.14 14.32 7.39
CA ARG A 73 9.44 15.01 7.52
C ARG A 73 9.49 16.36 6.79
N LYS A 74 8.52 16.69 5.95
CA LYS A 74 8.46 17.99 5.26
C LYS A 74 7.83 19.05 6.17
N PRO A 75 8.19 20.35 5.99
CA PRO A 75 7.61 21.41 6.80
C PRO A 75 6.08 21.46 6.64
N ARG A 76 5.37 21.85 7.71
CA ARG A 76 3.89 21.96 7.76
C ARG A 76 3.28 22.80 6.64
N GLN A 77 4.10 23.68 6.07
CA GLN A 77 3.74 24.53 4.94
C GLN A 77 3.46 23.72 3.65
N CYS A 78 4.05 22.53 3.52
CA CYS A 78 3.97 21.67 2.36
C CYS A 78 2.54 21.16 2.10
N ILE A 79 2.05 21.38 0.88
CA ILE A 79 0.71 20.98 0.42
C ILE A 79 0.48 19.47 0.62
N ARG A 80 1.51 18.64 0.41
CA ARG A 80 1.45 17.18 0.56
C ARG A 80 1.14 16.75 2.00
N GLY A 81 1.74 17.41 2.99
CA GLY A 81 1.47 17.16 4.41
C GLY A 81 0.05 17.56 4.81
N ARG A 82 -0.41 18.73 4.34
CA ARG A 82 -1.80 19.17 4.59
C ARG A 82 -2.81 18.21 3.95
N SER A 83 -2.55 17.76 2.72
CA SER A 83 -3.43 16.82 2.01
C SER A 83 -3.61 15.46 2.71
N LEU A 84 -2.66 15.06 3.57
CA LEU A 84 -2.72 13.80 4.31
C LEU A 84 -3.80 13.83 5.40
N VAL A 85 -3.93 14.97 6.09
CA VAL A 85 -4.86 15.19 7.20
C VAL A 85 -6.17 15.83 6.72
N TRP A 86 -6.18 16.42 5.52
CA TRP A 86 -7.32 17.15 5.01
C TRP A 86 -8.55 16.27 4.75
N SER A 87 -9.67 16.67 5.36
CA SER A 87 -10.98 16.07 5.16
C SER A 87 -11.84 17.04 4.35
N PRO A 88 -12.26 16.69 3.12
CA PRO A 88 -13.05 17.58 2.29
C PRO A 88 -14.44 17.79 2.91
N GLN A 89 -14.83 19.05 3.09
CA GLN A 89 -16.14 19.45 3.57
C GLN A 89 -17.23 19.27 2.49
N GLY A 90 -18.47 19.04 2.91
CA GLY A 90 -19.63 18.96 2.02
C GLY A 90 -20.22 17.55 1.82
N ARG A 91 -21.29 17.48 1.03
CA ARG A 91 -22.03 16.23 0.76
C ARG A 91 -21.26 15.35 -0.23
N ARG A 92 -21.18 14.05 0.05
CA ARG A 92 -20.55 13.08 -0.83
C ARG A 92 -21.39 12.86 -2.09
N ALA A 93 -20.79 13.09 -3.26
CA ALA A 93 -21.39 12.76 -4.55
C ALA A 93 -21.62 11.25 -4.71
N ARG A 94 -22.66 10.88 -5.48
CA ARG A 94 -22.91 9.49 -5.89
C ARG A 94 -21.71 8.95 -6.67
N GLY A 95 -21.34 7.69 -6.44
CA GLY A 95 -20.18 7.04 -7.09
C GLY A 95 -18.81 7.26 -6.41
N ARG A 96 -18.62 8.32 -5.60
CA ARG A 96 -17.36 8.51 -4.85
C ARG A 96 -17.17 7.35 -3.86
N PRO A 97 -15.99 6.71 -3.70
CA PRO A 97 -15.88 5.55 -2.81
C PRO A 97 -15.90 5.93 -1.31
N ARG A 98 -16.33 4.97 -0.45
CA ARG A 98 -16.81 5.21 0.93
C ARG A 98 -15.75 5.61 1.96
N THR A 99 -14.55 5.04 1.83
CA THR A 99 -13.42 5.40 2.67
C THR A 99 -12.71 6.63 2.09
N THR A 100 -12.08 7.45 2.93
CA THR A 100 -11.13 8.47 2.46
C THR A 100 -9.73 7.90 2.62
N ARG A 101 -8.74 8.47 1.93
CA ARG A 101 -7.33 8.08 2.08
C ARG A 101 -6.90 8.21 3.55
N ARG A 102 -7.31 9.30 4.21
CA ARG A 102 -7.10 9.51 5.65
C ARG A 102 -7.65 8.38 6.51
N ARG A 103 -8.92 7.97 6.32
CA ARG A 103 -9.54 6.87 7.10
C ARG A 103 -8.88 5.52 6.86
N GLU A 104 -8.40 5.29 5.64
CA GLU A 104 -7.65 4.07 5.31
C GLU A 104 -6.29 4.06 6.02
N THR A 105 -5.56 5.17 5.98
CA THR A 105 -4.30 5.32 6.70
C THR A 105 -4.51 5.21 8.21
N GLU A 106 -5.56 5.82 8.77
CA GLU A 106 -5.94 5.70 10.19
C GLU A 106 -6.28 4.25 10.58
N ALA A 107 -6.98 3.50 9.72
CA ALA A 107 -7.25 2.08 9.96
C ALA A 107 -5.99 1.21 9.87
N GLU A 108 -5.08 1.50 8.92
CA GLU A 108 -3.78 0.83 8.83
C GLU A 108 -2.90 1.15 10.05
N MET A 109 -2.88 2.40 10.52
CA MET A 109 -2.23 2.83 11.77
C MET A 109 -2.78 2.11 12.99
N ALA A 110 -4.11 2.04 13.11
CA ALA A 110 -4.77 1.36 14.22
C ALA A 110 -4.42 -0.13 14.25
N SER A 111 -4.21 -0.76 13.10
CA SER A 111 -3.72 -2.14 13.02
C SER A 111 -2.27 -2.32 13.49
N GLU A 112 -1.49 -1.24 13.56
CA GLU A 112 -0.11 -1.21 14.06
C GLU A 112 0.00 -0.52 15.43
N GLU A 113 -1.13 -0.22 16.09
CA GLU A 113 -1.21 0.47 17.40
C GLU A 113 -0.53 1.84 17.44
N LYS A 114 -0.38 2.51 16.30
CA LYS A 114 0.29 3.82 16.19
C LYS A 114 -0.70 4.97 16.05
N THR A 115 -0.41 6.09 16.69
CA THR A 115 -1.16 7.34 16.56
C THR A 115 -0.41 8.37 15.68
N TRP A 116 -1.14 9.25 14.99
CA TRP A 116 -0.56 10.39 14.25
C TRP A 116 0.48 11.19 15.06
N LYS A 117 0.21 11.42 16.35
CA LYS A 117 1.10 12.16 17.25
C LYS A 117 2.44 11.45 17.47
N GLU A 118 2.47 10.12 17.48
CA GLU A 118 3.68 9.34 17.67
C GLU A 118 4.54 9.35 16.40
N LEU A 119 3.89 9.25 15.23
CA LEU A 119 4.56 9.37 13.94
C LEU A 119 5.15 10.76 13.71
N GLU A 120 4.44 11.82 14.10
CA GLU A 120 4.97 13.20 14.04
C GLU A 120 6.19 13.37 14.94
N LYS A 121 6.20 12.77 16.14
CA LYS A 121 7.38 12.81 17.03
C LYS A 121 8.58 12.10 16.43
N ILE A 122 8.41 10.88 15.89
CA ILE A 122 9.51 10.09 15.30
C ILE A 122 10.13 10.81 14.09
N THR A 123 9.35 11.62 13.38
CA THR A 123 9.79 12.29 12.14
C THR A 123 10.36 13.70 12.35
N GLN A 124 10.27 14.25 13.56
CA GLN A 124 10.80 15.57 13.94
C GLN A 124 12.16 15.53 14.65
N TYR A 125 12.70 14.34 14.92
CA TYR A 125 14.07 14.13 15.38
C TYR A 125 15.03 13.93 14.20
#